data_AF-A0AAN4ZS58-F1
#
_entry.id   AF-A0AAN4ZS58-F1
#
_cell.length_a   1.000
_cell.length_b   1.000
_cell.length_c   1.000
_cell.angle_alpha   90.00
_cell.angle_beta   90.00
_cell.angle_gamma   90.00
#
_symmetry.space_group_name_H-M   'P 1'
#
loop_
_entity.id
_entity.type
_entity.pdbx_description
1 polymer ?
#
loop_
_entity_poly.entity_id
_entity_poly.type
_entity_poly.pdbx_seq_one_letter_code
_entity_poly.pdbx_strand_id
1 'polypeptide(L)'
;RMYSAYVHNPSSVEILDDSPSTSGSPTDFEEEWTRGKKAEAPKICAVCGDKASGLNYEVASCYGCKSFFRRTLQNKKKLACSNEGKCKGALSKAARLRCRACRFDRCVELGMNPLAVNAVEDKDTNWLVQETLRRQRMMAKDSSPSHQLIPISKPVECRFDRLIEEMLYLEDAHQKLRRSQFNPTCHYSTPVEWYMLGPSRMGIDFGDMPLMFSPPRHPGPYIPLQIRIRDRIPIPPKHITPPPDWKKWHMVDLIYSIEWLKTLDFFQQLEEREKFQLVVNVTQTVSIFAAAFYAYEVRKSDVTVYPDGAILIDRELPQEATIDQATNFGIIERLKSIGMDKKEYVLLKAIMAC
;
A
#
# COMPACT_ATOMS: atom_id res chain seq x y z
N ARG A 1 48.16 28.44 -27.95
CA ARG A 1 48.07 28.43 -29.44
C ARG A 1 48.83 27.20 -29.90
N MET A 2 48.27 26.41 -30.84
CA MET A 2 48.64 25.04 -31.26
C MET A 2 47.64 24.01 -30.68
N TYR A 3 46.98 23.12 -31.41
CA TYR A 3 47.03 22.73 -32.84
C TYR A 3 45.65 22.19 -33.27
N SER A 4 45.45 22.24 -34.59
CA SER A 4 44.32 21.75 -35.38
C SER A 4 44.44 20.26 -35.72
N ALA A 5 43.35 19.73 -36.28
CA ALA A 5 43.20 18.55 -37.16
C ALA A 5 42.91 17.21 -36.48
N TYR A 6 41.75 16.63 -36.79
CA TYR A 6 41.66 15.51 -37.74
C TYR A 6 40.22 15.39 -38.26
N VAL A 7 40.07 15.48 -39.59
CA VAL A 7 38.86 15.18 -40.36
C VAL A 7 39.12 13.84 -41.05
N HIS A 8 38.27 12.85 -40.82
CA HIS A 8 38.05 11.73 -41.74
C HIS A 8 36.55 11.39 -41.79
N ASN A 9 36.08 11.17 -43.01
CA ASN A 9 34.72 10.82 -43.44
C ASN A 9 34.90 9.86 -44.63
N PRO A 10 33.84 9.25 -45.20
CA PRO A 10 32.85 8.25 -44.75
C PRO A 10 33.07 6.88 -45.45
N SER A 11 32.13 5.92 -45.22
CA SER A 11 31.63 4.83 -46.12
C SER A 11 31.43 3.55 -45.28
N SER A 12 30.23 3.08 -44.91
CA SER A 12 29.11 2.47 -45.66
C SER A 12 29.04 0.94 -45.44
N VAL A 13 27.80 0.42 -45.37
CA VAL A 13 27.35 -1.00 -45.48
C VAL A 13 27.61 -1.88 -44.21
N GLU A 14 26.76 -2.79 -43.68
CA GLU A 14 25.64 -3.61 -44.19
C GLU A 14 24.57 -3.90 -43.12
N ILE A 15 23.34 -4.08 -43.62
CA ILE A 15 22.17 -4.66 -42.96
C ILE A 15 22.31 -6.19 -43.05
N LEU A 16 22.14 -6.90 -41.94
CA LEU A 16 21.85 -8.34 -41.95
C LEU A 16 20.65 -8.62 -41.06
N ASP A 17 19.53 -8.88 -41.75
CA ASP A 17 18.40 -9.67 -41.27
C ASP A 17 18.90 -11.08 -40.94
N ASP A 18 18.55 -11.58 -39.76
CA ASP A 18 18.47 -13.01 -39.54
C ASP A 18 17.29 -13.31 -38.61
N SER A 19 16.23 -13.85 -39.21
CA SER A 19 15.12 -14.49 -38.49
C SER A 19 15.29 -16.00 -38.61
N PRO A 20 14.98 -16.75 -37.55
CA PRO A 20 14.15 -17.92 -37.76
C PRO A 20 12.92 -17.93 -36.84
N SER A 21 11.80 -18.22 -37.49
CA SER A 21 10.48 -18.50 -36.96
C SER A 21 10.44 -19.75 -36.08
N THR A 22 9.80 -19.66 -34.91
CA THR A 22 9.03 -20.79 -34.32
C THR A 22 7.84 -20.28 -33.52
N SER A 23 6.67 -20.78 -33.89
CA SER A 23 5.38 -20.68 -33.24
C SER A 23 5.35 -21.27 -31.82
N GLY A 24 4.74 -20.56 -30.87
CA GLY A 24 4.37 -21.07 -29.55
C GLY A 24 3.42 -20.11 -28.84
N SER A 25 2.22 -20.59 -28.51
CA SER A 25 1.14 -19.88 -27.82
C SER A 25 1.48 -19.57 -26.35
N PRO A 26 0.98 -18.46 -25.76
CA PRO A 26 1.23 -18.10 -24.38
C PRO A 26 0.14 -18.65 -23.45
N THR A 27 0.33 -19.84 -22.91
CA THR A 27 -0.40 -20.33 -21.74
C THR A 27 0.60 -21.12 -20.91
N ASP A 28 1.09 -20.56 -19.80
CA ASP A 28 1.68 -21.30 -18.66
C ASP A 28 2.31 -20.38 -17.58
N PHE A 29 2.21 -19.05 -17.68
CA PHE A 29 2.78 -18.13 -16.67
C PHE A 29 1.83 -17.72 -15.52
N GLU A 30 0.61 -18.26 -15.43
CA GLU A 30 -0.39 -17.81 -14.45
C GLU A 30 -0.61 -18.74 -13.23
N GLU A 31 0.01 -19.92 -13.15
CA GLU A 31 -0.33 -20.89 -12.07
C GLU A 31 0.53 -20.83 -10.80
N GLU A 32 1.55 -19.97 -10.71
CA GLU A 32 2.50 -19.99 -9.57
C GLU A 32 2.39 -18.80 -8.60
N TRP A 33 1.17 -18.36 -8.23
CA TRP A 33 0.97 -17.36 -7.15
C TRP A 33 0.02 -17.81 -6.01
N THR A 34 -0.51 -19.04 -6.00
CA THR A 34 -1.55 -19.43 -5.02
C THR A 34 -1.11 -20.33 -3.87
N ARG A 35 0.18 -20.33 -3.48
CA ARG A 35 0.65 -21.14 -2.34
C ARG A 35 1.21 -20.35 -1.15
N GLY A 36 0.52 -19.26 -0.78
CA GLY A 36 0.61 -18.69 0.57
C GLY A 36 -0.24 -19.48 1.56
N LYS A 37 0.31 -19.84 2.72
CA LYS A 37 -0.32 -20.65 3.79
C LYS A 37 -1.78 -20.22 4.04
N LYS A 38 -2.75 -21.07 3.68
CA LYS A 38 -4.18 -20.87 3.97
C LYS A 38 -4.38 -20.81 5.49
N ALA A 39 -4.81 -19.66 6.01
CA ALA A 39 -5.51 -19.62 7.29
C ALA A 39 -6.64 -20.66 7.22
N GLU A 40 -6.68 -21.59 8.17
CA GLU A 40 -7.61 -22.71 8.10
C GLU A 40 -9.05 -22.15 8.12
N ALA A 41 -9.76 -22.30 6.99
CA ALA A 41 -11.09 -21.73 6.86
C ALA A 41 -12.01 -22.25 7.99
N PRO A 42 -12.83 -21.39 8.60
CA PRO A 42 -13.66 -21.79 9.73
C PRO A 42 -14.53 -22.98 9.34
N LYS A 43 -14.45 -24.07 10.12
CA LYS A 43 -15.10 -25.35 9.80
C LYS A 43 -16.59 -25.37 10.16
N ILE A 44 -17.02 -24.57 11.14
CA ILE A 44 -18.37 -24.61 11.73
C ILE A 44 -19.06 -23.23 11.68
N CYS A 45 -20.35 -23.21 11.37
CA CYS A 45 -21.18 -22.02 11.34
C CYS A 45 -21.57 -21.58 12.75
N ALA A 46 -21.17 -20.37 13.16
CA ALA A 46 -21.45 -19.83 14.49
C ALA A 46 -22.95 -19.64 14.80
N VAL A 47 -23.79 -19.51 13.76
CA VAL A 47 -25.25 -19.31 13.90
C VAL A 47 -26.00 -20.61 14.18
N CYS A 48 -25.60 -21.73 13.57
CA CYS A 48 -26.42 -22.96 13.60
C CYS A 48 -25.63 -24.27 13.66
N GLY A 49 -24.31 -24.23 13.77
CA GLY A 49 -23.45 -25.42 13.87
C GLY A 49 -23.27 -26.24 12.58
N ASP A 50 -23.88 -25.84 11.45
CA ASP A 50 -23.65 -26.49 10.14
C ASP A 50 -22.22 -26.25 9.62
N LYS A 51 -21.78 -27.01 8.60
CA LYS A 51 -20.47 -26.80 7.97
C LYS A 51 -20.39 -25.37 7.42
N ALA A 52 -19.41 -24.59 7.87
CA ALA A 52 -19.21 -23.24 7.38
C ALA A 52 -18.62 -23.28 5.96
N SER A 53 -19.00 -22.28 5.16
CA SER A 53 -18.47 -22.08 3.81
C SER A 53 -17.38 -21.00 3.79
N GLY A 54 -16.89 -20.58 4.96
CA GLY A 54 -16.01 -19.43 5.15
C GLY A 54 -16.66 -18.30 5.98
N LEU A 55 -16.04 -17.14 5.95
CA LEU A 55 -16.58 -15.91 6.53
C LEU A 55 -17.60 -15.29 5.56
N ASN A 56 -18.84 -15.11 5.99
CA ASN A 56 -19.83 -14.36 5.24
C ASN A 56 -20.38 -13.23 6.10
N TYR A 57 -20.31 -12.00 5.58
CA TYR A 57 -20.69 -10.79 6.31
C TYR A 57 -19.96 -10.71 7.66
N GLU A 58 -18.66 -11.04 7.64
CA GLU A 58 -17.74 -11.04 8.79
C GLU A 58 -17.95 -12.14 9.85
N VAL A 59 -18.88 -13.08 9.63
CA VAL A 59 -19.15 -14.18 10.56
C VAL A 59 -18.97 -15.54 9.88
N ALA A 60 -18.27 -16.45 10.55
CA ALA A 60 -18.15 -17.86 10.15
C ALA A 60 -19.53 -18.49 9.98
N SER A 61 -19.93 -18.77 8.75
CA SER A 61 -21.30 -19.16 8.46
C SER A 61 -21.43 -20.09 7.26
N CYS A 62 -22.49 -20.90 7.28
CA CYS A 62 -22.86 -21.75 6.14
C CYS A 62 -23.62 -20.95 5.07
N TYR A 63 -23.72 -21.49 3.85
CA TYR A 63 -24.53 -20.91 2.76
C TYR A 63 -25.98 -20.62 3.16
N GLY A 64 -26.55 -21.45 4.04
CA GLY A 64 -27.91 -21.28 4.52
C GLY A 64 -28.07 -20.01 5.36
N CYS A 65 -27.14 -19.73 6.27
CA CYS A 65 -27.18 -18.53 7.13
C CYS A 65 -26.78 -17.27 6.37
N LYS A 66 -25.79 -17.37 5.46
CA LYS A 66 -25.46 -16.30 4.49
C LYS A 66 -26.69 -15.86 3.72
N SER A 67 -27.32 -16.78 3.00
CA SER A 67 -28.46 -16.47 2.14
C SER A 67 -29.70 -16.05 2.92
N PHE A 68 -29.85 -16.54 4.15
CA PHE A 68 -30.92 -16.12 5.04
C PHE A 68 -30.76 -14.66 5.50
N PHE A 69 -29.55 -14.27 5.92
CA PHE A 69 -29.26 -12.91 6.38
C PHE A 69 -29.47 -11.89 5.25
N ARG A 70 -28.88 -12.15 4.06
CA ARG A 70 -29.06 -11.33 2.86
C ARG A 70 -30.53 -11.11 2.51
N ARG A 71 -31.31 -12.19 2.37
CA ARG A 71 -32.74 -12.10 2.00
C ARG A 71 -33.59 -11.40 3.05
N THR A 72 -33.21 -11.49 4.33
CA THR A 72 -33.96 -10.83 5.40
C THR A 72 -33.81 -9.32 5.33
N LEU A 73 -32.58 -8.83 5.09
CA LEU A 73 -32.29 -7.40 4.91
C LEU A 73 -32.86 -6.86 3.60
N GLN A 74 -32.71 -7.61 2.50
CA GLN A 74 -33.23 -7.23 1.19
C GLN A 74 -34.75 -7.09 1.20
N ASN A 75 -35.47 -8.03 1.84
CA ASN A 75 -36.92 -8.02 1.88
C ASN A 75 -37.50 -7.13 2.99
N LYS A 76 -36.66 -6.44 3.77
CA LYS A 76 -37.05 -5.55 4.89
C LYS A 76 -38.09 -6.19 5.83
N LYS A 77 -38.01 -7.53 6.03
CA LYS A 77 -39.08 -8.30 6.68
C LYS A 77 -38.96 -8.21 8.20
N LYS A 78 -40.00 -7.68 8.86
CA LYS A 78 -40.14 -7.77 10.32
C LYS A 78 -40.39 -9.24 10.72
N LEU A 79 -39.55 -9.76 11.60
CA LEU A 79 -39.65 -11.13 12.11
C LEU A 79 -40.05 -11.07 13.58
N ALA A 80 -41.03 -11.90 13.97
CA ALA A 80 -41.47 -12.04 15.36
C ALA A 80 -41.30 -13.49 15.82
N CYS A 81 -40.92 -13.69 17.08
CA CYS A 81 -40.79 -15.00 17.69
C CYS A 81 -42.05 -15.30 18.52
N SER A 82 -42.68 -16.45 18.29
CA SER A 82 -43.83 -16.92 19.09
C SER A 82 -43.45 -17.46 20.46
N ASN A 83 -42.16 -17.58 20.77
CA ASN A 83 -41.64 -18.14 22.02
C ASN A 83 -40.64 -17.17 22.69
N GLU A 84 -40.89 -15.87 22.60
CA GLU A 84 -40.19 -14.82 23.37
C GLU A 84 -38.65 -14.89 23.30
N GLY A 85 -38.10 -15.25 22.13
CA GLY A 85 -36.65 -15.35 21.96
C GLY A 85 -36.00 -16.65 22.47
N LYS A 86 -36.73 -17.51 23.19
CA LYS A 86 -36.22 -18.76 23.81
C LYS A 86 -35.71 -19.79 22.79
N CYS A 87 -36.06 -19.64 21.50
CA CYS A 87 -35.58 -20.54 20.44
C CYS A 87 -34.10 -20.36 20.08
N LYS A 88 -33.41 -19.29 20.54
CA LYS A 88 -32.02 -19.01 20.19
C LYS A 88 -31.05 -20.11 20.64
N GLY A 89 -31.22 -20.63 21.86
CA GLY A 89 -30.37 -21.69 22.42
C GLY A 89 -30.54 -23.05 21.74
N ALA A 90 -31.64 -23.26 21.00
CA ALA A 90 -31.94 -24.50 20.29
C ALA A 90 -31.59 -24.44 18.79
N LEU A 91 -30.83 -23.44 18.34
CA LEU A 91 -30.44 -23.29 16.94
C LEU A 91 -29.39 -24.33 16.54
N SER A 92 -29.78 -25.23 15.64
CA SER A 92 -28.92 -26.24 15.02
C SER A 92 -29.21 -26.34 13.51
N LYS A 93 -28.41 -27.10 12.76
CA LYS A 93 -28.65 -27.36 11.33
C LYS A 93 -30.09 -27.83 11.07
N ALA A 94 -30.60 -28.74 11.90
CA ALA A 94 -31.96 -29.28 11.81
C ALA A 94 -33.02 -28.29 12.30
N ALA A 95 -32.71 -27.50 13.33
CA ALA A 95 -33.68 -26.66 14.03
C ALA A 95 -33.77 -25.20 13.54
N ARG A 96 -32.80 -24.72 12.75
CA ARG A 96 -32.69 -23.31 12.34
C ARG A 96 -33.87 -22.79 11.52
N LEU A 97 -34.71 -23.67 10.96
CA LEU A 97 -35.91 -23.29 10.22
C LEU A 97 -37.12 -23.04 11.13
N ARG A 98 -37.09 -23.50 12.40
CA ARG A 98 -38.22 -23.40 13.33
C ARG A 98 -38.58 -21.97 13.71
N CYS A 99 -37.59 -21.09 13.86
CA CYS A 99 -37.84 -19.69 14.20
C CYS A 99 -36.92 -18.76 13.42
N ARG A 100 -37.49 -18.06 12.44
CA ARG A 100 -36.76 -17.07 11.62
C ARG A 100 -36.32 -15.87 12.46
N ALA A 101 -37.15 -15.40 13.40
CA ALA A 101 -36.82 -14.26 14.25
C ALA A 101 -35.58 -14.54 15.10
N CYS A 102 -35.57 -15.63 15.88
CA CYS A 102 -34.41 -16.01 16.69
C CYS A 102 -33.17 -16.31 15.85
N ARG A 103 -33.33 -16.87 14.64
CA ARG A 103 -32.20 -17.07 13.73
C ARG A 103 -31.60 -15.74 13.28
N PHE A 104 -32.43 -14.76 12.92
CA PHE A 104 -31.95 -13.44 12.50
C PHE A 104 -31.33 -12.69 13.68
N ASP A 105 -31.97 -12.73 14.85
CA ASP A 105 -31.40 -12.17 16.07
C ASP A 105 -30.03 -12.77 16.40
N ARG A 106 -29.88 -14.09 16.26
CA ARG A 106 -28.58 -14.74 16.45
C ARG A 106 -27.53 -14.28 15.44
N CYS A 107 -27.92 -14.04 14.18
CA CYS A 107 -27.02 -13.43 13.19
C CYS A 107 -26.57 -12.03 13.62
N VAL A 108 -27.50 -11.21 14.12
CA VAL A 108 -27.22 -9.83 14.57
C VAL A 108 -26.32 -9.82 15.80
N GLU A 109 -26.60 -10.66 16.80
CA GLU A 109 -25.82 -10.84 18.03
C GLU A 109 -24.40 -11.31 17.76
N LEU A 110 -24.22 -12.20 16.77
CA LEU A 110 -22.90 -12.68 16.36
C LEU A 110 -22.14 -11.68 15.48
N GLY A 111 -22.71 -10.51 15.18
CA GLY A 111 -22.03 -9.45 14.46
C GLY A 111 -22.03 -9.59 12.94
N MET A 112 -23.04 -10.25 12.34
CA MET A 112 -23.16 -10.21 10.88
C MET A 112 -23.33 -8.77 10.40
N ASN A 113 -22.42 -8.32 9.51
CA ASN A 113 -22.38 -6.92 9.07
C ASN A 113 -23.43 -6.68 7.96
N PRO A 114 -24.49 -5.88 8.20
CA PRO A 114 -25.49 -5.58 7.18
C PRO A 114 -24.95 -4.70 6.04
N LEU A 115 -23.87 -3.93 6.28
CA LEU A 115 -23.23 -3.09 5.27
C LEU A 115 -22.40 -3.90 4.27
N ALA A 116 -21.98 -5.11 4.63
CA ALA A 116 -21.26 -6.03 3.74
C ALA A 116 -22.19 -6.76 2.74
N VAL A 117 -23.49 -6.47 2.75
CA VAL A 117 -24.47 -7.08 1.85
C VAL A 117 -24.69 -6.20 0.63
N ASN A 118 -24.04 -6.52 -0.49
CA ASN A 118 -24.12 -5.72 -1.73
C ASN A 118 -25.51 -5.70 -2.36
N ALA A 119 -26.30 -6.76 -2.18
CA ALA A 119 -27.66 -6.89 -2.76
C ALA A 119 -28.73 -6.04 -2.04
N VAL A 120 -28.36 -5.25 -1.03
CA VAL A 120 -29.26 -4.32 -0.34
C VAL A 120 -28.98 -2.92 -0.88
N GLU A 121 -29.87 -2.43 -1.72
CA GLU A 121 -29.90 -1.05 -2.22
C GLU A 121 -30.35 -0.10 -1.11
N ASP A 122 -29.90 1.16 -1.18
CA ASP A 122 -30.23 2.25 -0.24
C ASP A 122 -30.08 1.87 1.24
N LYS A 123 -28.87 1.43 1.63
CA LYS A 123 -28.55 0.97 3.00
C LYS A 123 -28.87 2.03 4.07
N ASP A 124 -28.76 3.30 3.73
CA ASP A 124 -29.03 4.42 4.63
C ASP A 124 -30.54 4.60 4.92
N THR A 125 -31.41 4.25 3.96
CA THR A 125 -32.88 4.34 4.13
C THR A 125 -33.51 3.02 4.58
N ASN A 126 -32.75 1.91 4.57
CA ASN A 126 -33.23 0.62 5.01
C ASN A 126 -33.35 0.55 6.54
N TRP A 127 -34.57 0.70 7.06
CA TRP A 127 -34.85 0.68 8.50
C TRP A 127 -34.30 -0.55 9.23
N LEU A 128 -34.28 -1.73 8.57
CA LEU A 128 -33.81 -2.97 9.19
C LEU A 128 -32.28 -3.01 9.28
N VAL A 129 -31.58 -2.41 8.31
CA VAL A 129 -30.13 -2.20 8.37
C VAL A 129 -29.79 -1.25 9.51
N GLN A 130 -30.46 -0.10 9.57
CA GLN A 130 -30.25 0.89 10.64
C GLN A 130 -30.54 0.32 12.03
N GLU A 131 -31.64 -0.42 12.18
CA GLU A 131 -31.98 -1.09 13.44
C GLU A 131 -30.96 -2.18 13.81
N THR A 132 -30.44 -2.93 12.83
CA THR A 132 -29.38 -3.92 13.06
C THR A 132 -28.11 -3.27 13.60
N LEU A 133 -27.67 -2.18 12.97
CA LEU A 133 -26.50 -1.41 13.40
C LEU A 133 -26.70 -0.79 14.79
N ARG A 134 -27.89 -0.25 15.07
CA ARG A 134 -28.26 0.31 16.37
C ARG A 134 -28.19 -0.74 17.47
N ARG A 135 -28.75 -1.94 17.23
CA ARG A 135 -28.70 -3.07 18.18
C ARG A 135 -27.26 -3.51 18.47
N GLN A 136 -26.42 -3.58 17.45
CA GLN A 136 -25.00 -3.94 17.62
C GLN A 136 -24.23 -2.89 18.44
N ARG A 137 -24.50 -1.59 18.24
CA ARG A 137 -23.91 -0.50 19.05
C ARG A 137 -24.33 -0.55 20.52
N MET A 138 -25.60 -0.84 20.80
CA MET A 138 -26.10 -0.97 22.17
C MET A 138 -25.44 -2.16 22.90
N MET A 139 -25.34 -3.32 22.24
CA MET A 139 -24.70 -4.52 22.80
C MET A 139 -23.21 -4.32 23.07
N ALA A 140 -22.51 -3.47 22.30
CA ALA A 140 -21.12 -3.12 22.52
C ALA A 140 -20.90 -2.16 23.71
N LYS A 141 -21.95 -1.47 24.17
CA LYS A 141 -21.88 -0.48 25.26
C LYS A 141 -22.14 -1.12 26.64
N ASP A 142 -22.93 -2.20 26.67
CA ASP A 142 -23.31 -2.91 27.90
C ASP A 142 -22.35 -4.06 28.27
N SER A 143 -21.41 -4.44 27.41
CA SER A 143 -20.43 -5.49 27.72
C SER A 143 -19.30 -4.99 28.64
N SER A 144 -19.51 -5.07 29.95
CA SER A 144 -18.43 -5.19 30.94
C SER A 144 -17.76 -6.58 30.88
N PRO A 145 -16.50 -6.76 31.32
CA PRO A 145 -15.59 -7.80 30.82
C PRO A 145 -15.81 -9.23 31.36
N SER A 146 -16.91 -9.53 32.05
CA SER A 146 -16.91 -10.68 33.00
C SER A 146 -17.78 -11.88 32.65
N HIS A 147 -18.56 -11.89 31.56
CA HIS A 147 -19.21 -13.12 31.10
C HIS A 147 -19.31 -13.18 29.57
N GLN A 148 -18.18 -13.43 28.92
CA GLN A 148 -18.15 -13.95 27.55
C GLN A 148 -17.70 -15.42 27.60
N LEU A 149 -18.66 -16.34 27.47
CA LEU A 149 -18.36 -17.70 27.03
C LEU A 149 -17.91 -17.61 25.57
N ILE A 150 -16.58 -17.58 25.42
CA ILE A 150 -15.80 -17.46 24.19
C ILE A 150 -15.93 -16.08 23.52
N PRO A 151 -15.01 -15.16 23.79
CA PRO A 151 -14.77 -14.02 22.91
C PRO A 151 -14.35 -14.58 21.54
N ILE A 152 -15.16 -14.39 20.50
CA ILE A 152 -14.58 -14.22 19.16
C ILE A 152 -14.27 -12.73 19.05
N SER A 153 -13.28 -12.28 19.83
CA SER A 153 -12.43 -11.24 19.28
C SER A 153 -11.87 -11.84 17.99
N LYS A 154 -12.03 -11.14 16.84
CA LYS A 154 -11.14 -11.40 15.71
C LYS A 154 -9.74 -11.47 16.34
N PRO A 155 -8.97 -12.56 16.12
CA PRO A 155 -7.63 -12.63 16.66
C PRO A 155 -6.93 -11.32 16.33
N VAL A 156 -6.13 -10.80 17.26
CA VAL A 156 -5.38 -9.57 17.04
C VAL A 156 -4.64 -9.64 15.69
N GLU A 157 -4.20 -10.85 15.31
CA GLU A 157 -3.68 -11.20 13.98
C GLU A 157 -4.59 -10.74 12.81
N CYS A 158 -5.90 -10.99 12.83
CA CYS A 158 -6.82 -10.58 11.75
C CYS A 158 -7.00 -9.07 11.62
N ARG A 159 -6.77 -8.29 12.68
CA ARG A 159 -6.74 -6.82 12.58
C ARG A 159 -5.44 -6.36 11.94
N PHE A 160 -4.33 -6.98 12.32
CA PHE A 160 -3.03 -6.72 11.71
C PHE A 160 -3.00 -7.11 10.24
N ASP A 161 -3.59 -8.23 9.85
CA ASP A 161 -3.65 -8.67 8.45
C ASP A 161 -4.33 -7.62 7.56
N ARG A 162 -5.48 -7.08 8.00
CA ARG A 162 -6.16 -6.00 7.28
C ARG A 162 -5.30 -4.74 7.19
N LEU A 163 -4.68 -4.33 8.30
CA LEU A 163 -3.82 -3.13 8.30
C LEU A 163 -2.63 -3.31 7.35
N ILE A 164 -2.03 -4.51 7.33
CA ILE A 164 -0.94 -4.84 6.40
C ILE A 164 -1.46 -4.79 4.95
N GLU A 165 -2.63 -5.34 4.65
CA GLU A 165 -3.24 -5.27 3.32
C GLU A 165 -3.48 -3.83 2.86
N GLU A 166 -4.01 -2.98 3.75
CA GLU A 166 -4.21 -1.55 3.48
C GLU A 166 -2.87 -0.83 3.25
N MET A 167 -1.85 -1.10 4.07
CA MET A 167 -0.51 -0.53 3.89
C MET A 167 0.16 -0.99 2.58
N LEU A 168 0.00 -2.26 2.21
CA LEU A 168 0.47 -2.79 0.93
C LEU A 168 -0.20 -2.08 -0.25
N TYR A 169 -1.51 -1.84 -0.17
CA TYR A 169 -2.24 -1.10 -1.19
C TYR A 169 -1.75 0.34 -1.32
N LEU A 170 -1.57 1.04 -0.20
CA LEU A 170 -1.02 2.40 -0.20
C LEU A 170 0.41 2.44 -0.76
N GLU A 171 1.21 1.42 -0.48
CA GLU A 171 2.55 1.29 -1.03
C GLU A 171 2.53 1.09 -2.55
N ASP A 172 1.63 0.26 -3.07
CA ASP A 172 1.49 0.06 -4.51
C ASP A 172 1.06 1.35 -5.22
N ALA A 173 0.15 2.11 -4.62
CA ALA A 173 -0.23 3.43 -5.11
C ALA A 173 0.95 4.41 -5.09
N HIS A 174 1.79 4.38 -4.04
CA HIS A 174 2.97 5.24 -3.93
C HIS A 174 3.99 4.89 -5.02
N GLN A 175 4.28 3.59 -5.22
CA GLN A 175 5.19 3.16 -6.27
C GLN A 175 4.62 3.44 -7.67
N LYS A 176 3.30 3.36 -7.87
CA LYS A 176 2.66 3.78 -9.13
C LYS A 176 2.89 5.27 -9.38
N LEU A 177 2.73 6.13 -8.38
CA LEU A 177 3.02 7.56 -8.51
C LEU A 177 4.50 7.81 -8.86
N ARG A 178 5.43 7.09 -8.22
CA ARG A 178 6.88 7.17 -8.50
C ARG A 178 7.22 6.78 -9.93
N ARG A 179 6.59 5.73 -10.47
CA ARG A 179 6.77 5.28 -11.87
C ARG A 179 5.99 6.10 -12.89
N SER A 180 5.21 7.09 -12.46
CA SER A 180 4.34 7.84 -13.35
C SER A 180 5.03 9.03 -14.01
N GLN A 181 4.41 9.63 -15.03
CA GLN A 181 4.90 10.87 -15.66
C GLN A 181 4.79 12.10 -14.75
N PHE A 182 4.10 12.02 -13.60
CA PHE A 182 3.92 13.15 -12.69
C PHE A 182 5.26 13.70 -12.19
N ASN A 183 5.71 14.83 -12.73
CA ASN A 183 6.98 15.46 -12.37
C ASN A 183 6.69 16.79 -11.66
N PRO A 184 6.56 16.80 -10.32
CA PRO A 184 6.21 18.02 -9.60
C PRO A 184 7.32 19.07 -9.76
N THR A 185 6.91 20.29 -10.08
CA THR A 185 7.81 21.44 -10.09
C THR A 185 8.32 21.69 -8.68
N CYS A 186 9.62 21.51 -8.48
CA CYS A 186 10.30 21.83 -7.23
C CYS A 186 11.10 23.12 -7.44
N HIS A 187 10.56 24.23 -6.92
CA HIS A 187 11.25 25.52 -6.88
C HIS A 187 11.66 25.81 -5.44
N TYR A 188 12.84 26.39 -5.24
CA TYR A 188 13.35 26.74 -3.90
C TYR A 188 12.43 27.69 -3.12
N SER A 189 11.56 28.41 -3.83
CA SER A 189 10.58 29.33 -3.22
C SER A 189 9.22 28.69 -2.94
N THR A 190 8.99 27.43 -3.32
CA THR A 190 7.72 26.75 -3.04
C THR A 190 7.74 26.21 -1.61
N PRO A 191 6.90 26.72 -0.71
CA PRO A 191 6.85 26.24 0.67
C PRO A 191 6.39 24.78 0.74
N VAL A 192 6.87 24.02 1.72
CA VAL A 192 6.52 22.60 1.89
C VAL A 192 5.02 22.41 2.14
N GLU A 193 4.40 23.39 2.78
CA GLU A 193 2.97 23.49 3.10
C GLU A 193 2.10 23.37 1.85
N TRP A 194 2.58 23.86 0.70
CA TRP A 194 1.87 23.76 -0.56
C TRP A 194 1.61 22.30 -0.99
N TYR A 195 2.61 21.44 -0.81
CA TYR A 195 2.49 20.01 -1.13
C TYR A 195 1.70 19.27 -0.04
N MET A 196 1.95 19.65 1.22
CA MET A 196 1.34 19.03 2.40
C MET A 196 -0.18 19.24 2.47
N LEU A 197 -0.64 20.49 2.30
CA LEU A 197 -2.05 20.88 2.45
C LEU A 197 -2.84 20.82 1.14
N GLY A 198 -2.13 20.76 0.00
CA GLY A 198 -2.76 20.62 -1.31
C GLY A 198 -3.49 19.27 -1.47
N PRO A 199 -4.38 19.16 -2.49
CA PRO A 199 -5.08 17.92 -2.77
C PRO A 199 -4.10 16.77 -3.02
N SER A 200 -4.46 15.57 -2.55
CA SER A 200 -3.64 14.38 -2.76
C SER A 200 -3.52 14.05 -4.24
N ARG A 201 -2.31 13.64 -4.65
CA ARG A 201 -2.02 13.11 -5.99
C ARG A 201 -2.01 11.59 -6.02
N MET A 202 -2.14 10.94 -4.86
CA MET A 202 -2.28 9.50 -4.75
C MET A 202 -3.57 9.04 -5.43
N GLY A 203 -3.47 7.98 -6.25
CA GLY A 203 -4.61 7.39 -6.96
C GLY A 203 -4.98 8.05 -8.29
N ILE A 204 -4.37 9.19 -8.65
CA ILE A 204 -4.50 9.77 -9.99
C ILE A 204 -3.61 8.99 -10.95
N ASP A 205 -4.16 8.63 -12.12
CA ASP A 205 -3.38 7.99 -13.18
C ASP A 205 -2.71 9.05 -14.07
N PHE A 206 -1.39 9.18 -13.92
CA PHE A 206 -0.57 10.07 -14.75
C PHE A 206 0.11 9.35 -15.91
N GLY A 207 -0.19 8.07 -16.13
CA GLY A 207 0.50 7.22 -17.09
C GLY A 207 1.93 6.86 -16.68
N ASP A 208 2.47 5.79 -17.26
CA ASP A 208 3.84 5.34 -16.98
C ASP A 208 4.87 6.30 -17.59
N MET A 209 5.95 6.55 -16.85
CA MET A 209 7.06 7.32 -17.36
C MET A 209 7.87 6.52 -18.39
N PRO A 210 8.41 7.16 -19.44
CA PRO A 210 9.33 6.49 -20.35
C PRO A 210 10.61 6.11 -19.61
N LEU A 211 11.21 4.98 -20.00
CA LEU A 211 12.57 4.64 -19.57
C LEU A 211 13.52 5.70 -20.12
N MET A 212 14.24 6.39 -19.25
CA MET A 212 15.23 7.40 -19.62
C MET A 212 16.63 6.93 -19.26
N PHE A 213 17.57 7.13 -20.17
CA PHE A 213 18.98 6.86 -19.87
C PHE A 213 19.48 7.76 -18.74
N SER A 214 20.40 7.23 -17.93
CA SER A 214 20.99 7.94 -16.79
C SER A 214 21.45 9.35 -17.20
N PRO A 215 21.22 10.36 -16.35
CA PRO A 215 21.55 11.73 -16.69
C PRO A 215 23.05 11.91 -16.97
N PRO A 216 23.44 12.87 -17.82
CA PRO A 216 24.83 13.25 -17.98
C PRO A 216 25.42 13.64 -16.62
N ARG A 217 26.55 13.02 -16.25
CA ARG A 217 27.23 13.35 -14.99
C ARG A 217 27.74 14.79 -15.04
N HIS A 218 27.67 15.49 -13.91
CA HIS A 218 28.24 16.84 -13.83
C HIS A 218 29.75 16.74 -14.12
N PRO A 219 30.32 17.57 -15.01
CA PRO A 219 31.73 17.47 -15.41
C PRO A 219 32.72 17.92 -14.31
N GLY A 220 32.28 18.03 -13.05
CA GLY A 220 33.08 18.51 -11.93
C GLY A 220 33.43 17.40 -10.94
N PRO A 221 34.42 17.62 -10.05
CA PRO A 221 34.78 16.65 -9.03
C PRO A 221 33.58 16.38 -8.11
N TYR A 222 33.36 15.11 -7.80
CA TYR A 222 32.37 14.70 -6.83
C TYR A 222 32.77 15.20 -5.43
N ILE A 223 31.84 15.87 -4.74
CA ILE A 223 32.03 16.35 -3.36
C ILE A 223 31.00 15.62 -2.49
N PRO A 224 31.44 14.78 -1.55
CA PRO A 224 30.57 14.05 -0.64
C PRO A 224 29.59 14.94 0.13
N LEU A 225 28.39 14.42 0.45
CA LEU A 225 27.37 15.15 1.21
C LEU A 225 27.88 15.57 2.59
N GLN A 226 28.61 14.69 3.28
CA GLN A 226 29.20 14.99 4.59
C GLN A 226 30.09 16.24 4.55
N ILE A 227 30.88 16.37 3.48
CA ILE A 227 31.78 17.52 3.27
C ILE A 227 30.97 18.77 2.90
N ARG A 228 29.98 18.64 1.99
CA ARG A 228 29.11 19.77 1.62
C ARG A 228 28.39 20.38 2.81
N ILE A 229 27.87 19.53 3.70
CA ILE A 229 27.16 19.97 4.92
C ILE A 229 28.15 20.64 5.88
N ARG A 230 29.28 19.98 6.19
CA ARG A 230 30.30 20.49 7.11
C ARG A 230 30.82 21.86 6.68
N ASP A 231 31.17 21.99 5.41
CA ASP A 231 31.86 23.17 4.87
C ASP A 231 30.89 24.16 4.20
N ARG A 232 29.57 23.89 4.27
CA ARG A 232 28.49 24.67 3.64
C ARG A 232 28.75 24.99 2.17
N ILE A 233 29.27 24.01 1.43
CA ILE A 233 29.63 24.17 0.02
C ILE A 233 28.34 24.23 -0.82
N PRO A 234 28.09 25.33 -1.56
CA PRO A 234 26.90 25.44 -2.39
C PRO A 234 26.91 24.41 -3.52
N ILE A 235 25.72 24.01 -3.96
CA ILE A 235 25.58 23.16 -5.15
C ILE A 235 26.01 23.99 -6.36
N PRO A 236 26.96 23.52 -7.19
CA PRO A 236 27.40 24.27 -8.35
C PRO A 236 26.20 24.56 -9.28
N PRO A 237 26.14 25.76 -9.87
CA PRO A 237 25.08 26.11 -10.81
C PRO A 237 25.09 25.12 -11.99
N LYS A 238 23.93 24.58 -12.33
CA LYS A 238 23.81 23.64 -13.44
C LYS A 238 24.02 24.41 -14.75
N HIS A 239 25.12 24.13 -15.43
CA HIS A 239 25.36 24.63 -16.80
C HIS A 239 24.61 23.82 -17.87
N ILE A 240 23.99 22.71 -17.47
CA ILE A 240 23.22 21.82 -18.35
C ILE A 240 21.74 21.96 -17.98
N THR A 241 20.94 22.39 -18.95
CA THR A 241 19.48 22.35 -18.85
C THR A 241 19.04 20.90 -19.08
N PRO A 242 18.53 20.18 -18.07
CA PRO A 242 18.06 18.82 -18.27
C PRO A 242 16.82 18.82 -19.17
N PRO A 243 16.49 17.68 -19.81
CA PRO A 243 15.24 17.52 -20.55
C PRO A 243 14.01 17.91 -19.72
N PRO A 244 12.93 18.44 -20.33
CA PRO A 244 11.73 18.87 -19.61
C PRO A 244 11.13 17.78 -18.70
N ASP A 245 11.16 16.53 -19.15
CA ASP A 245 10.56 15.39 -18.45
C ASP A 245 11.50 14.74 -17.44
N TRP A 246 12.72 15.28 -17.27
CA TRP A 246 13.70 14.73 -16.36
C TRP A 246 13.29 14.96 -14.90
N LYS A 247 13.20 13.88 -14.13
CA LYS A 247 12.89 13.94 -12.70
C LYS A 247 14.14 14.24 -11.89
N LYS A 248 14.07 15.29 -11.07
CA LYS A 248 15.05 15.57 -10.01
C LYS A 248 14.77 14.64 -8.83
N TRP A 249 15.17 13.36 -8.92
CA TRP A 249 14.79 12.33 -7.95
C TRP A 249 14.98 12.71 -6.48
N HIS A 250 16.11 13.31 -6.12
CA HIS A 250 16.38 13.80 -4.74
C HIS A 250 15.33 14.79 -4.20
N MET A 251 14.64 15.55 -5.05
CA MET A 251 13.54 16.45 -4.64
C MET A 251 12.18 15.81 -4.83
N VAL A 252 12.01 15.11 -5.95
CA VAL A 252 10.72 14.59 -6.39
C VAL A 252 10.26 13.43 -5.50
N ASP A 253 11.16 12.53 -5.07
CA ASP A 253 10.83 11.46 -4.12
C ASP A 253 10.43 11.99 -2.73
N LEU A 254 10.89 13.19 -2.34
CA LEU A 254 10.40 13.85 -1.12
C LEU A 254 8.92 14.18 -1.26
N ILE A 255 8.53 14.76 -2.40
CA ILE A 255 7.13 15.12 -2.67
C ILE A 255 6.25 13.86 -2.73
N TYR A 256 6.71 12.79 -3.38
CA TYR A 256 5.98 11.51 -3.37
C TYR A 256 5.83 10.92 -1.96
N SER A 257 6.86 11.07 -1.12
CA SER A 257 6.79 10.65 0.27
C SER A 257 5.79 11.49 1.08
N ILE A 258 5.66 12.79 0.82
CA ILE A 258 4.59 13.64 1.38
C ILE A 258 3.22 13.17 0.91
N GLU A 259 3.06 12.86 -0.38
CA GLU A 259 1.81 12.31 -0.93
C GLU A 259 1.43 10.98 -0.27
N TRP A 260 2.40 10.12 0.03
CA TRP A 260 2.18 8.91 0.82
C TRP A 260 1.81 9.21 2.28
N LEU A 261 2.50 10.13 2.97
CA LEU A 261 2.17 10.53 4.35
C LEU A 261 0.72 11.04 4.46
N LYS A 262 0.25 11.81 3.46
CA LYS A 262 -1.13 12.29 3.37
C LYS A 262 -2.17 11.16 3.34
N THR A 263 -1.80 9.93 3.01
CA THR A 263 -2.75 8.80 3.00
C THR A 263 -2.93 8.12 4.35
N LEU A 264 -2.12 8.47 5.35
CA LEU A 264 -2.17 7.85 6.67
C LEU A 264 -3.27 8.48 7.53
N ASP A 265 -4.10 7.65 8.17
CA ASP A 265 -5.25 8.12 8.96
C ASP A 265 -4.83 9.06 10.11
N PHE A 266 -3.71 8.78 10.77
CA PHE A 266 -3.22 9.64 11.85
C PHE A 266 -2.75 10.99 11.32
N PHE A 267 -2.16 11.02 10.11
CA PHE A 267 -1.71 12.27 9.50
C PHE A 267 -2.88 13.22 9.29
N GLN A 268 -4.03 12.71 8.87
CA GLN A 268 -5.23 13.53 8.67
C GLN A 268 -5.75 14.16 9.97
N GLN A 269 -5.54 13.49 11.10
CA GLN A 269 -5.98 13.92 12.43
C GLN A 269 -5.08 14.98 13.08
N LEU A 270 -3.83 15.12 12.60
CA LEU A 270 -2.88 16.10 13.12
C LEU A 270 -3.26 17.55 12.78
N GLU A 271 -2.93 18.47 13.69
CA GLU A 271 -3.00 19.90 13.41
C GLU A 271 -1.95 20.31 12.36
N GLU A 272 -2.16 21.45 11.69
CA GLU A 272 -1.26 21.91 10.62
C GLU A 272 0.21 22.03 11.07
N ARG A 273 0.43 22.53 12.29
CA ARG A 273 1.78 22.65 12.87
C ARG A 273 2.42 21.28 13.09
N GLU A 274 1.66 20.30 13.54
CA GLU A 274 2.13 18.93 13.78
C GLU A 274 2.42 18.22 12.45
N LYS A 275 1.54 18.39 11.45
CA LYS A 275 1.78 17.91 10.08
C LYS A 275 3.09 18.45 9.52
N PHE A 276 3.33 19.75 9.68
CA PHE A 276 4.56 20.39 9.23
C PHE A 276 5.80 19.78 9.90
N GLN A 277 5.77 19.63 11.24
CA GLN A 277 6.89 19.04 11.97
C GLN A 277 7.13 17.59 11.54
N LEU A 278 6.07 16.80 11.36
CA LEU A 278 6.21 15.43 10.89
C LEU A 278 6.83 15.38 9.49
N VAL A 279 6.30 16.15 8.54
CA VAL A 279 6.81 16.19 7.16
C VAL A 279 8.29 16.58 7.14
N VAL A 280 8.70 17.63 7.86
CA VAL A 280 10.10 18.08 7.85
C VAL A 280 11.06 17.04 8.41
N ASN A 281 10.66 16.26 9.42
CA ASN A 281 11.54 15.29 10.08
C ASN A 281 11.55 13.90 9.43
N VAL A 282 10.45 13.49 8.80
CA VAL A 282 10.25 12.10 8.33
C VAL A 282 10.50 11.93 6.83
N THR A 283 10.17 12.94 6.03
CA THR A 283 10.07 12.80 4.57
C THR A 283 11.37 12.32 3.92
N GLN A 284 12.52 12.84 4.38
CA GLN A 284 13.81 12.42 3.83
C GLN A 284 14.07 10.94 4.09
N THR A 285 13.85 10.48 5.32
CA THR A 285 14.08 9.08 5.70
C THR A 285 13.16 8.14 4.94
N VAL A 286 11.87 8.49 4.79
CA VAL A 286 10.90 7.72 4.00
C VAL A 286 11.29 7.66 2.53
N SER A 287 11.75 8.78 1.96
CA SER A 287 12.17 8.85 0.55
C SER A 287 13.40 7.98 0.26
N ILE A 288 14.41 8.02 1.13
CA ILE A 288 15.62 7.20 1.02
C ILE A 288 15.26 5.72 1.13
N PHE A 289 14.41 5.37 2.10
CA PHE A 289 13.99 3.98 2.29
C PHE A 289 13.15 3.46 1.11
N ALA A 290 12.29 4.29 0.52
CA ALA A 290 11.54 3.95 -0.68
C ALA A 290 12.43 3.76 -1.92
N ALA A 291 13.47 4.59 -2.09
CA ALA A 291 14.44 4.42 -3.15
C ALA A 291 15.28 3.15 -2.98
N ALA A 292 15.78 2.90 -1.77
CA ALA A 292 16.57 1.72 -1.45
C ALA A 292 15.76 0.43 -1.63
N PHE A 293 14.53 0.37 -1.11
CA PHE A 293 13.68 -0.82 -1.25
C PHE A 293 13.29 -1.08 -2.70
N TYR A 294 12.98 -0.04 -3.49
CA TYR A 294 12.71 -0.21 -4.92
C TYR A 294 13.93 -0.78 -5.66
N ALA A 295 15.13 -0.25 -5.38
CA ALA A 295 16.36 -0.73 -5.98
C ALA A 295 16.66 -2.20 -5.61
N TYR A 296 16.46 -2.54 -4.34
CA TYR A 296 16.61 -3.90 -3.81
C TYR A 296 15.59 -4.86 -4.43
N GLU A 297 14.30 -4.53 -4.37
CA GLU A 297 13.24 -5.50 -4.65
C GLU A 297 12.91 -5.58 -6.15
N VAL A 298 12.80 -4.44 -6.82
CA VAL A 298 12.38 -4.36 -8.23
C VAL A 298 13.57 -4.47 -9.17
N ARG A 299 14.68 -3.80 -8.85
CA ARG A 299 15.86 -3.75 -9.73
C ARG A 299 16.93 -4.79 -9.38
N LYS A 300 16.79 -5.47 -8.23
CA LYS A 300 17.80 -6.40 -7.67
C LYS A 300 19.22 -5.81 -7.63
N SER A 301 19.32 -4.48 -7.48
CA SER A 301 20.55 -3.70 -7.53
C SER A 301 21.26 -3.66 -6.18
N ASP A 302 22.58 -3.42 -6.15
CA ASP A 302 23.35 -3.11 -4.93
C ASP A 302 23.50 -1.60 -4.68
N VAL A 303 23.03 -0.78 -5.62
CA VAL A 303 23.05 0.68 -5.56
C VAL A 303 21.64 1.21 -5.76
N THR A 304 21.34 2.36 -5.16
CA THR A 304 20.08 3.07 -5.40
C THR A 304 19.90 3.34 -6.90
N VAL A 305 18.85 2.73 -7.45
CA VAL A 305 18.39 2.89 -8.83
C VAL A 305 16.96 3.41 -8.77
N TYR A 306 16.69 4.49 -9.47
CA TYR A 306 15.35 5.09 -9.53
C TYR A 306 14.48 4.44 -10.63
N PRO A 307 13.14 4.67 -10.62
CA PRO A 307 12.22 4.11 -11.60
C PRO A 307 12.57 4.27 -13.08
N ASP A 308 13.20 5.38 -13.46
CA ASP A 308 13.68 5.60 -14.83
C ASP A 308 14.99 4.89 -15.16
N GLY A 309 15.65 4.28 -14.16
CA GLY A 309 16.97 3.69 -14.29
C GLY A 309 18.11 4.64 -13.93
N ALA A 310 17.83 5.86 -13.46
CA ALA A 310 18.87 6.78 -13.04
C ALA A 310 19.63 6.24 -11.81
N ILE A 311 20.96 6.37 -11.86
CA ILE A 311 21.87 6.17 -10.74
C ILE A 311 22.56 7.50 -10.48
N LEU A 312 22.38 8.07 -9.29
CA LEU A 312 22.89 9.41 -8.97
C LEU A 312 24.32 9.39 -8.42
N ILE A 313 24.78 8.25 -7.90
CA ILE A 313 26.02 8.11 -7.13
C ILE A 313 26.79 6.87 -7.63
N ASP A 314 28.11 7.03 -7.80
CA ASP A 314 29.01 5.95 -8.24
C ASP A 314 29.32 4.98 -7.09
N ARG A 315 29.67 3.73 -7.40
CA ARG A 315 30.20 2.73 -6.46
C ARG A 315 31.60 3.11 -5.95
N GLU A 316 32.39 3.84 -6.73
CA GLU A 316 33.75 4.26 -6.37
C GLU A 316 33.75 5.59 -5.60
N LEU A 317 33.24 5.58 -4.37
CA LEU A 317 33.23 6.76 -3.50
C LEU A 317 34.49 6.88 -2.63
N PRO A 318 34.95 8.10 -2.35
CA PRO A 318 36.02 8.32 -1.37
C PRO A 318 35.54 7.93 0.05
N GLN A 319 36.48 7.57 0.92
CA GLN A 319 36.19 7.03 2.26
C GLN A 319 35.43 8.04 3.14
N GLU A 320 35.61 9.33 2.92
CA GLU A 320 34.94 10.42 3.61
C GLU A 320 33.45 10.55 3.27
N ALA A 321 32.97 9.88 2.20
CA ALA A 321 31.59 9.92 1.74
C ALA A 321 30.66 8.99 2.53
N THR A 322 30.74 9.02 3.86
CA THR A 322 30.04 8.08 4.74
C THR A 322 28.51 8.15 4.61
N ILE A 323 27.93 9.35 4.51
CA ILE A 323 26.48 9.53 4.30
C ILE A 323 26.05 8.95 2.95
N ASP A 324 26.78 9.27 1.88
CA ASP A 324 26.47 8.81 0.53
C ASP A 324 26.56 7.29 0.43
N GLN A 325 27.60 6.70 1.02
CA GLN A 325 27.79 5.25 1.10
C GLN A 325 26.63 4.58 1.86
N ALA A 326 26.29 5.10 3.04
CA ALA A 326 25.22 4.53 3.87
C ALA A 326 23.85 4.58 3.16
N THR A 327 23.53 5.72 2.53
CA THR A 327 22.21 5.96 1.93
C THR A 327 22.03 5.31 0.55
N ASN A 328 23.10 5.16 -0.24
CA ASN A 328 23.00 4.63 -1.61
C ASN A 328 23.36 3.14 -1.72
N PHE A 329 24.05 2.59 -0.73
CA PHE A 329 24.53 1.19 -0.75
C PHE A 329 24.20 0.46 0.55
N GLY A 330 24.54 1.05 1.71
CA GLY A 330 24.45 0.36 3.00
C GLY A 330 23.05 -0.11 3.37
N ILE A 331 22.00 0.69 3.10
CA ILE A 331 20.61 0.26 3.34
C ILE A 331 20.26 -0.95 2.47
N ILE A 332 20.63 -0.93 1.19
CA ILE A 332 20.33 -2.02 0.23
C ILE A 332 21.06 -3.29 0.63
N GLU A 333 22.34 -3.19 0.99
CA GLU A 333 23.12 -4.31 1.53
C GLU A 333 22.42 -4.91 2.76
N ARG A 334 21.93 -4.06 3.67
CA ARG A 334 21.22 -4.55 4.85
C ARG A 334 19.91 -5.24 4.49
N LEU A 335 19.11 -4.66 3.61
CA LEU A 335 17.87 -5.25 3.09
C LEU A 335 18.11 -6.63 2.47
N LYS A 336 19.19 -6.79 1.69
CA LYS A 336 19.61 -8.07 1.12
C LYS A 336 20.02 -9.07 2.21
N SER A 337 20.83 -8.63 3.17
CA SER A 337 21.36 -9.50 4.23
C SER A 337 20.27 -10.14 5.09
N ILE A 338 19.17 -9.41 5.32
CA ILE A 338 18.03 -9.89 6.11
C ILE A 338 16.94 -10.52 5.26
N GLY A 339 17.02 -10.42 3.93
CA GLY A 339 15.99 -10.90 3.00
C GLY A 339 14.64 -10.22 3.21
N MET A 340 14.64 -8.90 3.44
CA MET A 340 13.42 -8.17 3.81
C MET A 340 12.31 -8.37 2.77
N ASP A 341 11.12 -8.72 3.23
CA ASP A 341 9.95 -8.83 2.37
C ASP A 341 9.13 -7.53 2.29
N LYS A 342 8.16 -7.48 1.36
CA LYS A 342 7.32 -6.29 1.15
C LYS A 342 6.44 -5.96 2.37
N LYS A 343 5.99 -6.96 3.14
CA LYS A 343 5.16 -6.75 4.34
C LYS A 343 6.00 -6.12 5.45
N GLU A 344 7.18 -6.67 5.70
CA GLU A 344 8.15 -6.12 6.66
C GLU A 344 8.55 -4.69 6.30
N TYR A 345 8.77 -4.44 5.01
CA TYR A 345 9.08 -3.12 4.48
C TYR A 345 7.97 -2.10 4.77
N VAL A 346 6.69 -2.40 4.44
CA VAL A 346 5.62 -1.43 4.66
C VAL A 346 5.38 -1.16 6.15
N LEU A 347 5.55 -2.17 7.00
CA LEU A 347 5.46 -2.02 8.45
C LEU A 347 6.60 -1.15 8.99
N LEU A 348 7.85 -1.39 8.58
CA LEU A 348 8.99 -0.58 9.01
C LEU A 348 8.86 0.85 8.50
N LYS A 349 8.44 1.05 7.24
CA LYS A 349 8.18 2.37 6.66
C LYS A 349 7.10 3.13 7.45
N ALA A 350 6.05 2.44 7.90
CA ALA A 350 5.02 3.03 8.75
C ALA A 350 5.58 3.40 10.14
N ILE A 351 6.38 2.54 10.76
CA ILE A 351 7.06 2.84 12.03
C ILE A 351 7.98 4.05 11.90
N MET A 352 8.68 4.22 10.78
CA MET A 352 9.52 5.40 10.53
C MET A 352 8.71 6.69 10.38
N ALA A 353 7.42 6.57 10.08
CA ALA A 353 6.52 7.70 9.90
C ALA A 353 5.71 8.07 11.15
N CYS A 354 5.63 7.18 12.13
CA CYS A 354 5.07 7.43 13.45
C CYS A 354 6.17 7.90 14.40
#